data_AF-A0AAU9X764-F1
#
_entry.id   AF-A0AAU9X764-F1
#
_cell.length_a   1.000
_cell.length_b   1.000
_cell.length_c   1.000
_cell.angle_alpha   90.00
_cell.angle_beta   90.00
_cell.angle_gamma   90.00
#
_symmetry.space_group_name_H-M   'P 1'
#
loop_
_entity.id
_entity.type
_entity.pdbx_description
1 polymer ?
#
loop_
_entity_poly.entity_id
_entity_poly.type
_entity_poly.pdbx_seq_one_letter_code
_entity_poly.pdbx_strand_id
1 'polypeptide(L)'
;MASFLTINDDCLCRIISFLDDPVSFHSIAVSCKRVQQVINNTRSILHPKLLRVKAEYYIKCYLVEITDDESDYGYNKFSDLEDIFSDAARLTAAKEFLTYTKVVNAWKRNGPVAAKLLTWVRNQESRTEEGELGETCFTEYLSVMLHLPGCDKDLRIDTTIFYDHSGDNDGELTIQVTCGDLDIKSEGRVPFCESYIRYCPSDYEFWKEKEVQAVVKPMKPVVELLQKELGETVPPMTNNFFVWLCYFFPHQGTLETEHKLSFEDPSRNVTPTPEDVQPVIDLFHQNLQADTSLKNLVSGWNDPDSNLSSLIAQIMAVLIQRSETEFFEKLQRDTNVFYEIASDLKQKLLPKPLVQDFLLRTELVSSDYDPGSIADKFVQGEASFRFSGGKVVTAVGGMHGDGASSPSWSELELTVTLPGGKLLELDATCRYWSEPLQVEMLSPVTELFQQSVNKCMEGEEHIPKLGDHFTASYLLHAMKFGREDETFL
;
A
#
# COMPACT_ATOMS: atom_id res chain seq x y z
N MET A 1 15.99 45.18 6.60
CA MET A 1 15.31 44.11 5.85
C MET A 1 16.04 42.81 6.16
N ALA A 2 15.37 41.83 6.76
CA ALA A 2 15.93 40.48 6.88
C ALA A 2 15.83 39.81 5.51
N SER A 3 16.95 39.35 4.97
CA SER A 3 16.96 38.63 3.70
C SER A 3 16.55 37.18 3.95
N PHE A 4 15.76 36.60 3.05
CA PHE A 4 15.48 35.17 3.03
C PHE A 4 16.77 34.32 3.09
N LEU A 5 17.87 34.85 2.55
CA LEU A 5 19.20 34.24 2.58
C LEU A 5 19.93 34.34 3.92
N THR A 6 19.36 34.99 4.93
CA THR A 6 19.96 35.13 6.28
C THR A 6 19.31 34.22 7.32
N ILE A 7 18.26 33.49 6.93
CA ILE A 7 17.56 32.52 7.77
C ILE A 7 18.45 31.27 7.93
N ASN A 8 18.41 30.63 9.10
CA ASN A 8 19.14 29.38 9.33
C ASN A 8 18.53 28.21 8.54
N ASP A 9 19.29 27.13 8.38
CA ASP A 9 18.90 26.04 7.48
C ASP A 9 17.64 25.30 7.98
N ASP A 10 17.41 25.20 9.29
CA ASP A 10 16.20 24.61 9.89
C ASP A 10 14.93 25.39 9.55
N CYS A 11 14.94 26.71 9.73
CA CYS A 11 13.81 27.56 9.36
C CYS A 11 13.61 27.59 7.85
N LEU A 12 14.69 27.54 7.08
CA LEU A 12 14.62 27.46 5.62
C LEU A 12 14.01 26.13 5.15
N CYS A 13 14.36 25.00 5.78
CA CYS A 13 13.74 23.68 5.52
C CYS A 13 12.23 23.71 5.81
N ARG A 14 11.82 24.32 6.92
CA ARG A 14 10.40 24.48 7.25
C ARG A 14 9.66 25.33 6.23
N ILE A 15 10.25 26.43 5.76
CA ILE A 15 9.61 27.27 4.72
C ILE A 15 9.49 26.50 3.40
N ILE A 16 10.55 25.79 2.98
CA ILE A 16 10.53 24.95 1.78
C ILE A 16 9.51 23.83 1.90
N SER A 17 9.24 23.32 3.11
CA SER A 17 8.25 22.27 3.32
C SER A 17 6.80 22.67 3.08
N PHE A 18 6.51 23.98 3.01
CA PHE A 18 5.20 24.52 2.61
C PHE A 18 5.07 24.71 1.10
N LEU A 19 6.11 24.38 0.33
CA LEU A 19 6.02 24.37 -1.13
C LEU A 19 5.39 23.04 -1.54
N ASP A 20 4.08 23.08 -1.71
CA ASP A 20 3.28 21.90 -2.01
C ASP A 20 3.25 21.57 -3.52
N ASP A 21 3.85 22.41 -4.38
CA ASP A 21 3.80 22.23 -5.82
C ASP A 21 5.21 22.05 -6.47
N PRO A 22 5.39 21.01 -7.31
CA PRO A 22 6.64 20.75 -8.04
C PRO A 22 7.23 21.92 -8.84
N VAL A 23 6.42 22.87 -9.30
CA VAL A 23 6.89 24.01 -10.12
C VAL A 23 7.52 25.08 -9.24
N SER A 24 6.90 25.43 -8.12
CA SER A 24 7.52 26.30 -7.12
C SER A 24 8.76 25.64 -6.53
N PHE A 25 8.73 24.33 -6.32
CA PHE A 25 9.89 23.58 -5.86
C PHE A 25 11.06 23.67 -6.85
N HIS A 26 10.84 23.30 -8.12
CA HIS A 26 11.86 23.39 -9.15
C HIS A 26 12.34 24.83 -9.30
N SER A 27 11.43 25.80 -9.44
CA SER A 27 11.75 27.22 -9.59
C SER A 27 12.60 27.76 -8.43
N ILE A 28 12.28 27.40 -7.19
CA ILE A 28 13.04 27.83 -6.00
C ILE A 28 14.41 27.13 -5.92
N ALA A 29 14.48 25.86 -6.30
CA ALA A 29 15.74 25.11 -6.36
C ALA A 29 16.73 25.71 -7.38
N VAL A 30 16.27 26.14 -8.56
CA VAL A 30 17.15 26.79 -9.57
C VAL A 30 17.39 28.29 -9.28
N SER A 31 16.49 28.97 -8.58
CA SER A 31 16.61 30.42 -8.32
C SER A 31 17.59 30.77 -7.20
N CYS A 32 17.93 29.83 -6.31
CA CYS A 32 18.75 30.12 -5.13
C CYS A 32 19.72 28.99 -4.79
N LYS A 33 21.03 29.23 -4.98
CA LYS A 33 22.11 28.31 -4.62
C LYS A 33 22.08 27.87 -3.15
N ARG A 34 21.66 28.74 -2.23
CA ARG A 34 21.53 28.41 -0.80
C ARG A 34 20.37 27.44 -0.54
N VAL A 35 19.24 27.64 -1.22
CA VAL A 35 18.11 26.69 -1.14
C VAL A 35 18.49 25.36 -1.77
N GLN A 36 19.15 25.38 -2.93
CA GLN A 36 19.69 24.19 -3.56
C GLN A 36 20.65 23.43 -2.62
N GLN A 37 21.52 24.12 -1.89
CA GLN A 37 22.41 23.52 -0.89
C GLN A 37 21.65 22.89 0.29
N VAL A 38 20.60 23.54 0.81
CA VAL A 38 19.76 22.99 1.88
C VAL A 38 18.94 21.78 1.41
N ILE A 39 18.43 21.84 0.18
CA ILE A 39 17.73 20.74 -0.50
C ILE A 39 18.66 19.55 -0.74
N ASN A 40 19.91 19.80 -1.11
CA ASN A 40 20.91 18.77 -1.41
C ASN A 40 21.64 18.28 -0.16
N ASN A 41 21.50 18.98 0.97
CA ASN A 41 22.05 18.53 2.24
C ASN A 41 21.19 17.39 2.79
N THR A 42 21.65 16.16 2.59
CA THR A 42 21.06 14.92 3.10
C THR A 42 20.99 14.86 4.63
N ARG A 43 21.65 15.78 5.35
CA ARG A 43 21.52 15.93 6.81
C ARG A 43 20.36 16.81 7.24
N SER A 44 19.72 17.55 6.33
CA SER A 44 18.52 18.31 6.70
C SER A 44 17.34 17.36 6.73
N ILE A 45 16.57 17.40 7.82
CA ILE A 45 15.34 16.64 8.00
C ILE A 45 14.30 17.25 7.06
N LEU A 46 14.39 16.93 5.77
CA LEU A 46 13.44 17.37 4.75
C LEU A 46 12.06 16.83 5.14
N HIS A 47 11.03 17.66 5.09
CA HIS A 47 9.66 17.25 5.43
C HIS A 47 9.20 16.04 4.57
N PRO A 48 8.43 15.07 5.10
CA PRO A 48 8.04 13.86 4.36
C PRO A 48 7.48 14.16 2.98
N LYS A 49 6.53 15.11 2.86
CA LYS A 49 5.98 15.54 1.56
C LYS A 49 7.04 15.92 0.52
N LEU A 50 8.11 16.58 0.95
CA LEU A 50 9.19 17.00 0.06
C LEU A 50 10.05 15.82 -0.41
N LEU A 51 10.28 14.85 0.48
CA LEU A 51 10.96 13.60 0.12
C LEU A 51 10.11 12.79 -0.86
N ARG A 52 8.78 12.76 -0.66
CA ARG A 52 7.83 12.08 -1.54
C ARG A 52 7.86 12.65 -2.96
N VAL A 53 7.72 13.97 -3.11
CA VAL A 53 7.78 14.65 -4.43
C VAL A 53 9.14 14.45 -5.12
N LYS A 54 10.24 14.47 -4.34
CA LYS A 54 11.58 14.19 -4.89
C LYS A 54 11.73 12.75 -5.35
N ALA A 55 11.22 11.78 -4.58
CA ALA A 55 11.28 10.37 -4.95
C ALA A 55 10.55 10.15 -6.27
N GLU A 56 9.32 10.62 -6.37
CA GLU A 56 8.51 10.52 -7.59
C GLU A 56 9.19 11.16 -8.81
N TYR A 57 9.79 12.34 -8.64
CA TYR A 57 10.55 12.99 -9.71
C TYR A 57 11.69 12.11 -10.23
N TYR A 58 12.54 11.60 -9.34
CA TYR A 58 13.68 10.79 -9.75
C TYR A 58 13.25 9.43 -10.31
N ILE A 59 12.19 8.83 -9.76
CA ILE A 59 11.61 7.60 -10.29
C ILE A 59 11.12 7.82 -11.71
N LYS A 60 10.32 8.87 -11.98
CA LYS A 60 9.90 9.20 -13.35
C LYS A 60 11.07 9.35 -14.31
N CYS A 61 12.16 10.00 -13.88
CA CYS A 61 13.37 10.11 -14.69
C CYS A 61 14.05 8.75 -14.91
N TYR A 62 14.12 7.91 -13.88
CA TYR A 62 14.71 6.58 -13.94
C TYR A 62 13.90 5.63 -14.84
N LEU A 63 12.57 5.67 -14.78
CA LEU A 63 11.69 4.89 -15.66
C LEU A 63 11.94 5.21 -17.13
N VAL A 64 12.17 6.48 -17.47
CA VAL A 64 12.55 6.89 -18.84
C VAL A 64 13.93 6.38 -19.23
N GLU A 65 14.87 6.23 -18.30
CA GLU A 65 16.18 5.65 -18.61
C GLU A 65 16.10 4.15 -18.88
N ILE A 66 15.30 3.41 -18.12
CA ILE A 66 15.22 1.94 -18.25
C ILE A 66 14.31 1.49 -19.39
N THR A 67 13.34 2.30 -19.82
CA THR A 67 12.51 2.00 -21.02
C THR A 67 13.19 2.35 -22.33
N ASP A 68 14.27 3.15 -22.29
CA ASP A 68 15.13 3.46 -23.43
C ASP A 68 16.05 2.28 -23.79
N ASP A 69 16.26 1.35 -22.85
CA ASP A 69 17.01 0.11 -23.06
C ASP A 69 16.12 -0.92 -23.77
N GLU A 70 16.44 -1.25 -25.03
CA GLU A 70 15.65 -2.19 -25.86
C GLU A 70 15.81 -3.66 -25.48
N SER A 71 16.54 -3.96 -24.40
CA SER A 71 16.79 -5.34 -23.95
C SER A 71 15.91 -5.73 -22.76
N ASP A 72 15.80 -7.04 -22.50
CA ASP A 72 15.14 -7.61 -21.30
C ASP A 72 15.70 -7.02 -19.98
N TYR A 73 16.86 -6.36 -20.05
CA TYR A 73 17.49 -5.65 -18.95
C TYR A 73 16.66 -4.49 -18.40
N GLY A 74 15.90 -3.77 -19.24
CA GLY A 74 15.04 -2.67 -18.81
C GLY A 74 13.88 -3.14 -17.92
N TYR A 75 13.23 -4.25 -18.31
CA TYR A 75 12.17 -4.86 -17.51
C TYR A 75 12.69 -5.44 -16.19
N ASN A 76 13.87 -6.09 -16.19
CA ASN A 76 14.47 -6.59 -14.96
C ASN A 76 14.75 -5.45 -13.96
N LYS A 77 15.25 -4.30 -14.44
CA LYS A 77 15.47 -3.11 -13.61
C LYS A 77 14.19 -2.50 -13.04
N PHE A 78 13.08 -2.62 -13.76
CA PHE A 78 11.77 -2.22 -13.28
C PHE A 78 11.27 -3.20 -12.20
N SER A 79 11.35 -4.51 -12.45
CA SER A 79 10.99 -5.54 -11.47
C SER A 79 11.79 -5.39 -10.17
N ASP A 80 13.10 -5.14 -10.25
CA ASP A 80 13.96 -4.89 -9.08
C ASP A 80 13.48 -3.69 -8.27
N LEU A 81 13.01 -2.62 -8.94
CA LEU A 81 12.48 -1.42 -8.29
C LEU A 81 11.13 -1.70 -7.60
N GLU A 82 10.26 -2.50 -8.20
CA GLU A 82 8.99 -2.92 -7.59
C GLU A 82 9.21 -3.76 -6.34
N ASP A 83 10.11 -4.75 -6.41
CA ASP A 83 10.49 -5.59 -5.28
C ASP A 83 11.02 -4.74 -4.12
N ILE A 84 11.82 -3.73 -4.44
CA ILE A 84 12.37 -2.77 -3.49
C ILE A 84 11.26 -1.98 -2.76
N PHE A 85 10.22 -1.53 -3.48
CA PHE A 85 9.09 -0.85 -2.83
C PHE A 85 8.25 -1.79 -1.98
N SER A 86 7.97 -3.00 -2.49
CA SER A 86 7.22 -4.03 -1.77
C SER A 86 7.91 -4.43 -0.46
N ASP A 87 9.20 -4.71 -0.51
CA ASP A 87 9.99 -5.03 0.68
C ASP A 87 10.13 -3.85 1.62
N ALA A 88 10.31 -2.62 1.10
CA ALA A 88 10.34 -1.44 1.94
C ALA A 88 9.00 -1.24 2.68
N ALA A 89 7.87 -1.38 1.99
CA ALA A 89 6.54 -1.32 2.59
C ALA A 89 6.37 -2.39 3.66
N ARG A 90 6.68 -3.65 3.35
CA ARG A 90 6.59 -4.80 4.28
C ARG A 90 7.43 -4.61 5.53
N LEU A 91 8.71 -4.24 5.37
CA LEU A 91 9.64 -4.03 6.50
C LEU A 91 9.24 -2.82 7.33
N THR A 92 8.62 -1.81 6.70
CA THR A 92 8.12 -0.62 7.39
C THR A 92 6.85 -0.94 8.18
N ALA A 93 5.89 -1.64 7.58
CA ALA A 93 4.69 -2.13 8.24
C ALA A 93 5.04 -3.03 9.45
N ALA A 94 6.05 -3.88 9.31
CA ALA A 94 6.55 -4.72 10.39
C ALA A 94 7.07 -3.89 11.58
N LYS A 95 7.71 -2.73 11.36
CA LYS A 95 8.10 -1.83 12.46
C LYS A 95 6.90 -1.17 13.13
N GLU A 96 5.89 -0.80 12.35
CA GLU A 96 4.66 -0.19 12.85
C GLU A 96 3.78 -1.17 13.61
N PHE A 97 4.05 -2.48 13.52
CA PHE A 97 3.31 -3.53 14.18
C PHE A 97 3.22 -3.32 15.71
N LEU A 98 4.34 -3.04 16.37
CA LEU A 98 4.41 -2.83 17.82
C LEU A 98 4.88 -1.41 18.13
N THR A 99 3.95 -0.58 18.61
CA THR A 99 4.24 0.79 19.08
C THR A 99 3.59 1.03 20.44
N TYR A 100 4.09 2.02 21.18
CA TYR A 100 3.48 2.42 22.45
C TYR A 100 1.98 2.72 22.31
N THR A 101 1.61 3.45 21.25
CA THR A 101 0.21 3.77 20.93
C THR A 101 -0.63 2.50 20.73
N LYS A 102 -0.12 1.51 20.00
CA LYS A 102 -0.82 0.23 19.79
C LYS A 102 -0.97 -0.56 21.10
N VAL A 103 0.05 -0.58 21.96
CA VAL A 103 -0.02 -1.23 23.27
C VAL A 103 -1.06 -0.56 24.18
N VAL A 104 -1.08 0.78 24.25
CA VAL A 104 -2.09 1.52 25.01
C VAL A 104 -3.49 1.32 24.43
N ASN A 105 -3.63 1.27 23.10
CA ASN A 105 -4.91 1.01 22.45
C ASN A 105 -5.41 -0.41 22.73
N ALA A 106 -4.53 -1.42 22.67
CA ALA A 106 -4.85 -2.79 23.07
C ALA A 106 -5.27 -2.86 24.54
N TRP A 107 -4.58 -2.14 25.43
CA TRP A 107 -4.94 -2.05 26.85
C TRP A 107 -6.35 -1.47 27.04
N LYS A 108 -6.66 -0.37 26.36
CA LYS A 108 -7.98 0.29 26.44
C LYS A 108 -9.11 -0.56 25.87
N ARG A 109 -8.87 -1.18 24.71
CA ARG A 109 -9.89 -1.95 23.98
C ARG A 109 -10.10 -3.32 24.60
N ASN A 110 -9.02 -4.05 24.88
CA ASN A 110 -9.05 -5.49 25.16
C ASN A 110 -8.51 -5.86 26.55
N GLY A 111 -8.05 -4.89 27.34
CA GLY A 111 -7.59 -5.08 28.72
C GLY A 111 -6.08 -5.32 28.86
N PRO A 112 -5.57 -5.34 30.10
CA PRO A 112 -4.13 -5.40 30.40
C PRO A 112 -3.47 -6.71 29.95
N VAL A 113 -4.19 -7.84 30.00
CA VAL A 113 -3.65 -9.13 29.56
C VAL A 113 -3.45 -9.15 28.04
N ALA A 114 -4.39 -8.63 27.26
CA ALA A 114 -4.25 -8.51 25.81
C ALA A 114 -3.09 -7.58 25.42
N ALA A 115 -2.94 -6.45 26.12
CA ALA A 115 -1.80 -5.56 25.94
C ALA A 115 -0.47 -6.25 26.25
N LYS A 116 -0.43 -7.09 27.28
CA LYS A 116 0.77 -7.88 27.62
C LYS A 116 1.10 -8.89 26.53
N LEU A 117 0.11 -9.63 26.01
CA LEU A 117 0.31 -10.56 24.89
C LEU A 117 0.82 -9.84 23.63
N LEU A 118 0.38 -8.61 23.38
CA LEU A 118 0.89 -7.80 22.26
C LEU A 118 2.40 -7.55 22.38
N THR A 119 2.92 -7.38 23.59
CA THR A 119 4.37 -7.24 23.81
C THR A 119 5.15 -8.54 23.61
N TRP A 120 4.47 -9.68 23.45
CA TRP A 120 5.12 -10.97 23.19
C TRP A 120 5.21 -11.29 21.70
N VAL A 121 4.51 -10.57 20.83
CA VAL A 121 4.54 -10.85 19.39
C VAL A 121 5.95 -10.65 18.83
N ARG A 122 6.42 -11.63 18.06
CA ARG A 122 7.67 -11.58 17.28
C ARG A 122 7.42 -11.35 15.79
N ASN A 123 6.37 -11.94 15.26
CA ASN A 123 6.03 -11.86 13.85
C ASN A 123 4.52 -12.04 13.67
N GLN A 124 3.98 -11.42 12.62
CA GLN A 124 2.65 -11.70 12.10
C GLN A 124 2.73 -11.77 10.58
N GLU A 125 2.10 -12.79 10.02
CA GLU A 125 1.95 -12.97 8.58
C GLU A 125 0.46 -13.12 8.26
N SER A 126 0.04 -12.50 7.16
CA SER A 126 -1.29 -12.70 6.60
C SER A 126 -1.18 -12.81 5.09
N ARG A 127 -1.92 -13.74 4.50
CA ARG A 127 -2.05 -13.87 3.05
C ARG A 127 -3.47 -14.33 2.70
N THR A 128 -3.95 -13.90 1.55
CA THR A 128 -5.23 -14.34 1.00
C THR A 128 -4.97 -15.00 -0.33
N GLU A 129 -5.53 -16.19 -0.54
CA GLU A 129 -5.46 -16.93 -1.80
C GLU A 129 -6.88 -17.02 -2.37
N GLU A 130 -7.06 -16.54 -3.61
CA GLU A 130 -8.31 -16.70 -4.35
C GLU A 130 -8.40 -18.10 -4.96
N GLY A 131 -9.58 -18.71 -4.93
CA GLY A 131 -9.80 -20.08 -5.40
C GLY A 131 -9.91 -20.23 -6.92
N GLU A 132 -9.56 -21.40 -7.46
CA GLU A 132 -9.63 -21.72 -8.90
C GLU A 132 -11.06 -21.79 -9.47
N LEU A 133 -12.08 -22.00 -8.62
CA LEU A 133 -13.49 -22.13 -9.02
C LEU A 133 -14.18 -20.76 -9.04
N GLY A 134 -13.77 -19.92 -9.98
CA GLY A 134 -14.48 -18.70 -10.40
C GLY A 134 -14.78 -17.71 -9.28
N GLU A 135 -13.78 -16.93 -8.84
CA GLU A 135 -13.87 -15.63 -8.14
C GLU A 135 -14.76 -15.52 -6.87
N THR A 136 -15.47 -16.57 -6.47
CA THR A 136 -16.43 -16.55 -5.35
C THR A 136 -15.86 -17.09 -4.05
N CYS A 137 -14.71 -17.77 -4.09
CA CYS A 137 -14.08 -18.38 -2.92
C CYS A 137 -12.71 -17.77 -2.63
N PHE A 138 -12.40 -17.54 -1.35
CA PHE A 138 -11.07 -17.15 -0.92
C PHE A 138 -10.67 -17.83 0.38
N THR A 139 -9.37 -18.06 0.55
CA THR A 139 -8.77 -18.60 1.77
C THR A 139 -7.85 -17.58 2.38
N GLU A 140 -8.17 -17.14 3.59
CA GLU A 140 -7.29 -16.30 4.41
C GLU A 140 -6.42 -17.18 5.30
N TYR A 141 -5.13 -16.89 5.32
CA TYR A 141 -4.18 -17.48 6.25
C TYR A 141 -3.63 -16.38 7.13
N LEU A 142 -3.70 -16.58 8.44
CA LEU A 142 -3.16 -15.70 9.46
C LEU A 142 -2.18 -16.51 10.31
N SER A 143 -0.97 -16.00 10.51
CA SER A 143 0.02 -16.59 11.41
C SER A 143 0.49 -15.55 12.41
N VAL A 144 0.42 -15.86 13.70
CA VAL A 144 0.95 -15.01 14.78
C VAL A 144 1.96 -15.80 15.60
N MET A 145 3.15 -15.24 15.77
CA MET A 145 4.20 -15.83 16.60
C MET A 145 4.39 -15.02 17.87
N LEU A 146 4.23 -15.65 19.03
CA LEU A 146 4.41 -15.10 20.36
C LEU A 146 5.65 -15.72 21.02
N HIS A 147 6.52 -14.89 21.59
CA HIS A 147 7.60 -15.33 22.43
C HIS A 147 7.15 -15.44 23.89
N LEU A 148 7.18 -16.65 24.44
CA LEU A 148 6.80 -16.95 25.82
C LEU A 148 8.01 -16.75 26.75
N PRO A 149 8.06 -15.66 27.54
CA PRO A 149 9.29 -15.28 28.25
C PRO A 149 9.64 -16.20 29.43
N GLY A 150 8.67 -16.90 30.02
CA GLY A 150 8.87 -17.79 31.15
C GLY A 150 9.51 -19.12 30.78
N CYS A 151 9.23 -19.63 29.57
CA CYS A 151 9.80 -20.88 29.07
C CYS A 151 10.77 -20.73 27.90
N ASP A 152 11.02 -19.50 27.42
CA ASP A 152 11.92 -19.18 26.31
C ASP A 152 11.59 -20.00 25.05
N LYS A 153 10.30 -20.04 24.70
CA LYS A 153 9.78 -20.75 23.51
C LYS A 153 8.92 -19.82 22.68
N ASP A 154 8.89 -20.09 21.38
CA ASP A 154 7.99 -19.41 20.47
C ASP A 154 6.73 -20.26 20.28
N LEU A 155 5.59 -19.64 20.52
CA LEU A 155 4.25 -20.17 20.29
C LEU A 155 3.73 -19.56 19.00
N ARG A 156 3.43 -20.40 18.02
CA ARG A 156 2.88 -19.99 16.72
C ARG A 156 1.42 -20.42 16.64
N ILE A 157 0.55 -19.48 16.30
CA ILE A 157 -0.87 -19.66 16.05
C ILE A 157 -1.08 -19.47 14.56
N ASP A 158 -1.41 -20.53 13.85
CA ASP A 158 -1.80 -20.50 12.44
C ASP A 158 -3.31 -20.68 12.34
N THR A 159 -3.98 -19.71 11.74
CA THR A 159 -5.42 -19.70 11.49
C THR A 159 -5.65 -19.70 9.99
N THR A 160 -6.49 -20.61 9.51
CA THR A 160 -6.94 -20.66 8.12
C THR A 160 -8.44 -20.51 8.07
N ILE A 161 -8.92 -19.55 7.27
CA ILE A 161 -10.32 -19.24 7.09
C ILE A 161 -10.67 -19.39 5.62
N PHE A 162 -11.58 -20.28 5.29
CA PHE A 162 -12.12 -20.45 3.95
C PHE A 162 -13.51 -19.82 3.88
N TYR A 163 -13.74 -19.02 2.84
CA TYR A 163 -15.02 -18.37 2.55
C TYR A 163 -15.49 -18.67 1.14
N ASP A 164 -16.81 -18.80 0.99
CA ASP A 164 -17.49 -18.91 -0.31
C ASP A 164 -18.68 -17.94 -0.35
N HIS A 165 -18.59 -16.92 -1.20
CA HIS A 165 -19.61 -15.90 -1.43
C HIS A 165 -20.83 -16.42 -2.19
N SER A 166 -20.69 -17.51 -2.97
CA SER A 166 -21.81 -18.12 -3.68
C SER A 166 -22.75 -18.87 -2.73
N GLY A 167 -22.26 -19.22 -1.53
CA GLY A 167 -22.96 -20.03 -0.54
C GLY A 167 -23.10 -21.50 -0.94
N ASP A 168 -22.42 -21.93 -2.00
CA ASP A 168 -22.43 -23.32 -2.49
C ASP A 168 -21.51 -24.22 -1.64
N ASN A 169 -20.46 -23.65 -1.02
CA ASN A 169 -19.61 -24.30 -0.03
C ASN A 169 -19.72 -23.62 1.34
N ASP A 170 -19.50 -24.41 2.39
CA ASP A 170 -19.52 -23.93 3.76
C ASP A 170 -18.16 -23.33 4.14
N GLY A 171 -18.16 -22.20 4.87
CA GLY A 171 -16.92 -21.62 5.39
C GLY A 171 -16.22 -22.54 6.39
N GLU A 172 -14.90 -22.66 6.29
CA GLU A 172 -14.10 -23.57 7.11
C GLU A 172 -13.06 -22.80 7.92
N LEU A 173 -12.91 -23.17 9.19
CA LEU A 173 -11.97 -22.53 10.10
C LEU A 173 -11.09 -23.57 10.76
N THR A 174 -9.79 -23.37 10.64
CA THR A 174 -8.77 -24.24 11.22
C THR A 174 -7.81 -23.39 12.04
N ILE A 175 -7.60 -23.76 13.30
CA ILE A 175 -6.49 -23.25 14.11
C ILE A 175 -5.48 -24.39 14.30
N GLN A 176 -4.21 -24.09 14.10
CA GLN A 176 -3.09 -24.91 14.52
C GLN A 176 -2.21 -24.09 15.46
N VAL A 177 -1.88 -24.65 16.62
CA VAL A 177 -0.95 -24.03 17.56
C VAL A 177 0.25 -24.94 17.74
N THR A 178 1.44 -24.38 17.50
CA THR A 178 2.71 -25.06 17.73
C THR A 178 3.53 -24.33 18.80
N CYS A 179 4.15 -25.07 19.72
CA CYS A 179 5.04 -24.52 20.75
C CYS A 179 5.97 -25.61 21.32
N GLY A 180 7.19 -25.70 20.79
CA GLY A 180 8.11 -26.80 21.13
C GLY A 180 7.55 -28.15 20.67
N ASP A 181 7.30 -29.07 21.62
CA ASP A 181 6.73 -30.40 21.32
C ASP A 181 5.19 -30.37 21.18
N LEU A 182 4.55 -29.23 21.47
CA LEU A 182 3.12 -29.08 21.24
C LEU A 182 2.87 -28.78 19.76
N ASP A 183 2.03 -29.59 19.13
CA ASP A 183 1.45 -29.36 17.81
C ASP A 183 -0.01 -29.80 17.88
N ILE A 184 -0.92 -28.83 18.04
CA ILE A 184 -2.34 -29.08 18.28
C ILE A 184 -3.13 -28.38 17.18
N LYS A 185 -3.99 -29.14 16.52
CA LYS A 185 -4.89 -28.64 15.48
C LYS A 185 -6.33 -28.78 15.93
N SER A 186 -7.12 -27.72 15.80
CA SER A 186 -8.58 -27.81 15.94
C SER A 186 -9.13 -28.44 14.66
N GLU A 187 -9.90 -29.52 14.80
CA GLU A 187 -10.61 -30.11 13.66
C GLU A 187 -11.81 -29.25 13.30
N GLY A 188 -11.70 -28.47 12.22
CA GLY A 188 -12.82 -27.73 11.61
C GLY A 188 -13.82 -28.63 10.85
N ARG A 189 -13.55 -29.95 10.74
CA ARG A 189 -14.43 -30.92 10.10
C ARG A 189 -14.67 -32.12 11.02
N VAL A 190 -15.82 -32.14 11.69
CA VAL A 190 -16.30 -33.36 12.37
C VAL A 190 -17.13 -34.18 11.37
N PRO A 191 -16.74 -35.42 11.02
CA PRO A 191 -17.52 -36.25 10.11
C PRO A 191 -18.73 -36.85 10.83
N PHE A 192 -19.91 -36.72 10.22
CA PHE A 192 -21.15 -37.46 10.50
C PHE A 192 -21.76 -37.32 11.91
N CYS A 193 -22.63 -36.32 12.10
CA CYS A 193 -23.99 -36.48 12.66
C CYS A 193 -24.71 -35.12 12.86
N GLU A 194 -25.88 -34.97 12.23
CA GLU A 194 -27.06 -34.11 12.52
C GLU A 194 -26.95 -32.61 12.87
N SER A 195 -25.77 -32.00 12.94
CA SER A 195 -25.66 -30.53 12.85
C SER A 195 -24.31 -30.13 12.29
N TYR A 196 -24.30 -29.64 11.05
CA TYR A 196 -23.15 -28.92 10.49
C TYR A 196 -22.83 -27.74 11.40
N ILE A 197 -21.74 -27.79 12.17
CA ILE A 197 -21.29 -26.64 12.95
C ILE A 197 -20.23 -25.94 12.08
N ARG A 198 -20.68 -24.87 11.44
CA ARG A 198 -19.93 -23.98 10.55
C ARG A 198 -19.31 -22.90 11.44
N TYR A 199 -17.99 -22.77 11.43
CA TYR A 199 -17.30 -21.77 12.26
C TYR A 199 -16.84 -20.64 11.34
N CYS A 200 -17.64 -19.57 11.25
CA CYS A 200 -17.17 -18.33 10.67
C CYS A 200 -16.66 -17.41 11.79
N PRO A 201 -15.43 -16.87 11.72
CA PRO A 201 -14.94 -15.88 12.68
C PRO A 201 -15.87 -14.67 12.78
N SER A 202 -16.45 -14.18 11.67
CA SER A 202 -17.37 -13.03 11.69
C SER A 202 -18.59 -13.23 12.60
N ASP A 203 -19.00 -14.49 12.79
CA ASP A 203 -20.20 -14.86 13.55
C ASP A 203 -19.87 -15.35 14.96
N TYR A 204 -18.63 -15.15 15.42
CA TYR A 204 -18.15 -15.62 16.72
C TYR A 204 -19.07 -15.21 17.88
N GLU A 205 -19.67 -14.01 17.83
CA GLU A 205 -20.62 -13.52 18.83
C GLU A 205 -21.91 -14.36 18.92
N PHE A 206 -22.23 -15.14 17.88
CA PHE A 206 -23.40 -16.02 17.82
C PHE A 206 -23.09 -17.48 18.16
N TRP A 207 -21.83 -17.82 18.44
CA TRP A 207 -21.45 -19.18 18.77
C TRP A 207 -22.03 -19.60 20.11
N LYS A 208 -22.63 -20.78 20.14
CA LYS A 208 -23.10 -21.42 21.37
C LYS A 208 -21.91 -21.92 22.17
N GLU A 209 -22.08 -22.03 23.48
CA GLU A 209 -21.04 -22.58 24.38
C GLU A 209 -20.47 -23.92 23.89
N LYS A 210 -21.31 -24.82 23.37
CA LYS A 210 -20.86 -26.12 22.82
C LYS A 210 -19.90 -25.99 21.63
N GLU A 211 -20.03 -24.92 20.86
CA GLU A 211 -19.30 -24.62 19.62
C GLU A 211 -17.92 -24.06 19.99
N VAL A 212 -17.90 -23.09 20.91
CA VAL A 212 -16.66 -22.60 21.55
C VAL A 212 -15.88 -23.75 22.21
N GLN A 213 -16.56 -24.62 22.98
CA GLN A 213 -15.94 -25.75 23.65
C GLN A 213 -15.31 -26.76 22.69
N ALA A 214 -15.91 -26.99 21.52
CA ALA A 214 -15.36 -27.92 20.54
C ALA A 214 -14.01 -27.44 19.98
N VAL A 215 -13.86 -26.13 19.76
CA VAL A 215 -12.61 -25.50 19.32
C VAL A 215 -11.55 -25.50 20.43
N VAL A 216 -11.94 -25.14 21.65
CA VAL A 216 -10.97 -24.94 22.75
C VAL A 216 -10.55 -26.25 23.43
N LYS A 217 -11.40 -27.29 23.45
CA LYS A 217 -11.09 -28.57 24.10
C LYS A 217 -9.76 -29.20 23.65
N PRO A 218 -9.42 -29.31 22.34
CA PRO A 218 -8.10 -29.82 21.94
C PRO A 218 -6.96 -28.88 22.39
N MET A 219 -7.24 -27.58 22.49
CA MET A 219 -6.26 -26.53 22.82
C MET A 219 -5.99 -26.37 24.33
N LYS A 220 -6.59 -27.22 25.19
CA LYS A 220 -6.40 -27.14 26.65
C LYS A 220 -4.92 -27.06 27.09
N PRO A 221 -3.97 -27.83 26.52
CA PRO A 221 -2.55 -27.71 26.88
C PRO A 221 -1.96 -26.33 26.56
N VAL A 222 -2.44 -25.68 25.48
CA VAL A 222 -2.04 -24.33 25.08
C VAL A 222 -2.58 -23.30 26.07
N VAL A 223 -3.86 -23.41 26.44
CA VAL A 223 -4.50 -22.52 27.43
C VAL A 223 -3.78 -22.60 28.77
N GLU A 224 -3.45 -23.80 29.24
CA GLU A 224 -2.69 -24.01 30.48
C GLU A 224 -1.28 -23.43 30.40
N LEU A 225 -0.59 -23.57 29.27
CA LEU A 225 0.71 -22.96 29.02
C LEU A 225 0.62 -21.42 29.08
N LEU A 226 -0.32 -20.82 28.34
CA LEU A 226 -0.50 -19.37 28.31
C LEU A 226 -0.89 -18.81 29.69
N GLN A 227 -1.77 -19.49 30.43
CA GLN A 227 -2.12 -19.10 31.79
C GLN A 227 -0.90 -19.14 32.72
N LYS A 228 -0.06 -20.18 32.60
CA LYS A 228 1.17 -20.29 33.39
C LYS A 228 2.16 -19.16 33.07
N GLU A 229 2.31 -18.80 31.80
CA GLU A 229 3.16 -17.70 31.35
C GLU A 229 2.64 -16.32 31.81
N LEU A 230 1.33 -16.11 31.76
CA LEU A 230 0.70 -14.85 32.18
C LEU A 230 0.66 -14.68 33.70
N GLY A 231 0.62 -15.80 34.45
CA GLY A 231 0.35 -15.82 35.89
C GLY A 231 -1.15 -15.76 36.19
N GLU A 232 -1.52 -15.45 37.43
CA GLU A 232 -2.92 -15.41 37.85
C GLU A 232 -3.68 -14.22 37.25
N THR A 233 -4.83 -14.51 36.65
CA THR A 233 -5.74 -13.53 36.02
C THR A 233 -7.15 -13.65 36.59
N VAL A 234 -7.88 -12.53 36.59
CA VAL A 234 -9.27 -12.44 37.01
C VAL A 234 -10.11 -11.87 35.84
N PRO A 235 -11.08 -12.64 35.31
CA PRO A 235 -11.24 -14.09 35.52
C PRO A 235 -10.02 -14.89 35.01
N PRO A 236 -9.90 -16.19 35.35
CA PRO A 236 -8.98 -17.08 34.65
C PRO A 236 -9.25 -17.06 33.14
N MET A 237 -8.24 -17.43 32.33
CA MET A 237 -8.36 -17.42 30.88
C MET A 237 -9.61 -18.17 30.42
N THR A 238 -10.56 -17.42 29.86
CA THR A 238 -11.83 -17.96 29.39
C THR A 238 -11.65 -18.55 27.99
N ASN A 239 -12.51 -19.51 27.64
CA ASN A 239 -12.54 -20.04 26.28
C ASN A 239 -12.76 -18.93 25.25
N ASN A 240 -13.61 -17.96 25.57
CA ASN A 240 -13.89 -16.82 24.70
C ASN A 240 -12.68 -15.91 24.48
N PHE A 241 -11.89 -15.67 25.53
CA PHE A 241 -10.64 -14.93 25.39
C PHE A 241 -9.65 -15.68 24.50
N PHE A 242 -9.52 -17.00 24.69
CA PHE A 242 -8.61 -17.83 23.89
C PHE A 242 -9.03 -17.90 22.42
N VAL A 243 -10.33 -18.03 22.15
CA VAL A 243 -10.86 -17.99 20.79
C VAL A 243 -10.56 -16.63 20.13
N TRP A 244 -10.80 -15.54 20.85
CA TRP A 244 -10.45 -14.21 20.35
C TRP A 244 -8.94 -14.06 20.05
N LEU A 245 -8.09 -14.61 20.93
CA LEU A 245 -6.64 -14.62 20.73
C LEU A 245 -6.23 -15.37 19.45
N CYS A 246 -6.97 -16.40 19.04
CA CYS A 246 -6.63 -17.17 17.85
C CYS A 246 -7.11 -16.52 16.54
N TYR A 247 -8.24 -15.81 16.57
CA TYR A 247 -8.88 -15.31 15.35
C TYR A 247 -8.68 -13.81 15.10
N PHE A 248 -8.64 -13.01 16.14
CA PHE A 248 -8.76 -11.56 16.00
C PHE A 248 -7.52 -10.82 16.49
N PHE A 249 -6.80 -11.38 17.46
CA PHE A 249 -5.55 -10.80 17.91
C PHE A 249 -4.53 -10.81 16.77
N PRO A 250 -3.73 -9.74 16.60
CA PRO A 250 -3.55 -8.58 17.49
C PRO A 250 -4.38 -7.33 17.14
N HIS A 251 -5.09 -7.31 16.02
CA HIS A 251 -5.57 -6.07 15.42
C HIS A 251 -7.08 -5.99 15.15
N GLN A 252 -7.77 -7.13 15.18
CA GLN A 252 -9.21 -7.23 14.96
C GLN A 252 -9.93 -7.53 16.28
N GLY A 253 -11.25 -7.33 16.30
CA GLY A 253 -12.15 -7.72 17.39
C GLY A 253 -11.96 -6.96 18.71
N THR A 254 -13.02 -6.33 19.19
CA THR A 254 -13.05 -5.80 20.57
C THR A 254 -13.59 -6.88 21.50
N LEU A 255 -12.87 -7.19 22.57
CA LEU A 255 -13.39 -8.08 23.61
C LEU A 255 -14.53 -7.39 24.36
N GLU A 256 -15.63 -8.12 24.57
CA GLU A 256 -16.67 -7.72 25.51
C GLU A 256 -16.12 -7.62 26.93
N THR A 257 -16.72 -6.75 27.74
CA THR A 257 -16.16 -6.36 29.05
C THR A 257 -15.96 -7.55 29.99
N GLU A 258 -16.88 -8.50 29.97
CA GLU A 258 -16.84 -9.76 30.74
C GLU A 258 -15.74 -10.73 30.30
N HIS A 259 -15.16 -10.55 29.12
CA HIS A 259 -14.11 -11.41 28.57
C HIS A 259 -12.74 -10.76 28.61
N LYS A 260 -12.66 -9.48 29.01
CA LYS A 260 -11.38 -8.80 29.27
C LYS A 260 -10.77 -9.35 30.55
N LEU A 261 -9.56 -9.89 30.44
CA LEU A 261 -8.84 -10.42 31.59
C LEU A 261 -8.01 -9.31 32.24
N SER A 262 -8.01 -9.30 33.57
CA SER A 262 -7.09 -8.50 34.40
C SER A 262 -6.11 -9.41 35.11
N PHE A 263 -4.93 -8.92 35.48
CA PHE A 263 -4.04 -9.65 36.39
C PHE A 263 -4.58 -9.58 37.82
N GLU A 264 -4.37 -10.63 38.61
CA GLU A 264 -4.75 -10.61 40.03
C GLU A 264 -3.93 -9.57 40.81
N ASP A 265 -2.66 -9.40 40.45
CA ASP A 265 -1.80 -8.32 40.93
C ASP A 265 -2.25 -6.96 40.33
N PRO A 266 -2.79 -6.04 41.15
CA PRO A 266 -3.30 -4.76 40.66
C PRO A 266 -2.23 -3.87 40.03
N SER A 267 -0.95 -4.04 40.41
CA SER A 267 0.15 -3.23 39.87
C SER A 267 0.36 -3.49 38.37
N ARG A 268 0.02 -4.69 37.89
CA ARG A 268 0.13 -5.10 36.49
C ARG A 268 -1.03 -4.63 35.61
N ASN A 269 -2.07 -4.07 36.22
CA ASN A 269 -3.26 -3.57 35.53
C ASN A 269 -3.19 -2.08 35.23
N VAL A 270 -2.16 -1.36 35.71
CA VAL A 270 -1.98 0.06 35.43
C VAL A 270 -1.74 0.27 33.94
N THR A 271 -2.26 1.37 33.38
CA THR A 271 -1.99 1.75 31.98
C THR A 271 -0.47 1.81 31.75
N PRO A 272 0.07 1.11 30.74
CA PRO A 272 1.50 1.10 30.48
C PRO A 272 2.02 2.51 30.23
N THR A 273 3.19 2.82 30.79
CA THR A 273 3.94 4.04 30.48
C THR A 273 4.93 3.78 29.35
N PRO A 274 5.48 4.83 28.69
CA PRO A 274 6.51 4.64 27.67
C PRO A 274 7.72 3.86 28.19
N GLU A 275 8.12 4.09 29.45
CA GLU A 275 9.26 3.44 30.10
C GLU A 275 9.05 1.92 30.25
N ASP A 276 7.80 1.48 30.48
CA ASP A 276 7.46 0.07 30.64
C ASP A 276 7.55 -0.72 29.32
N VAL A 277 7.25 -0.06 28.19
CA VAL A 277 7.03 -0.70 26.89
C VAL A 277 8.23 -0.55 25.96
N GLN A 278 8.98 0.56 26.06
CA GLN A 278 10.08 0.87 25.15
C GLN A 278 11.14 -0.25 25.04
N PRO A 279 11.61 -0.90 26.12
CA PRO A 279 12.60 -1.97 26.00
C PRO A 279 12.10 -3.16 25.16
N VAL A 280 10.79 -3.45 25.22
CA VAL A 280 10.20 -4.56 24.45
C VAL A 280 10.01 -4.16 22.98
N ILE A 281 9.63 -2.92 22.71
CA ILE A 281 9.59 -2.36 21.34
C ILE A 281 10.98 -2.40 20.72
N ASP A 282 12.01 -1.95 21.44
CA ASP A 282 13.38 -1.93 20.95
C ASP A 282 13.88 -3.35 20.63
N LEU A 283 13.58 -4.33 21.51
CA LEU A 283 13.93 -5.73 21.28
C LEU A 283 13.17 -6.33 20.09
N PHE A 284 11.88 -6.01 19.95
CA PHE A 284 11.07 -6.42 18.80
C PHE A 284 11.66 -5.90 17.49
N HIS A 285 11.99 -4.61 17.42
CA HIS A 285 12.62 -3.99 16.25
C HIS A 285 14.02 -4.55 15.95
N GLN A 286 14.80 -4.89 16.98
CA GLN A 286 16.10 -5.58 16.81
C GLN A 286 15.92 -6.98 16.21
N ASN A 287 14.96 -7.76 16.72
CA ASN A 287 14.70 -9.13 16.27
C ASN A 287 14.14 -9.21 14.85
N LEU A 288 13.33 -8.23 14.45
CA LEU A 288 12.87 -8.12 13.06
C LEU A 288 14.03 -7.98 12.07
N GLN A 289 15.22 -7.57 12.54
CA GLN A 289 16.35 -7.18 11.70
C GLN A 289 15.98 -6.17 10.61
N ALA A 290 14.82 -5.50 10.73
CA ALA A 290 14.26 -4.71 9.66
C ALA A 290 15.23 -3.60 9.25
N ASP A 291 15.90 -2.95 10.21
CA ASP A 291 16.92 -1.95 9.92
C ASP A 291 18.12 -2.48 9.13
N THR A 292 18.55 -3.72 9.39
CA THR A 292 19.64 -4.36 8.66
C THR A 292 19.19 -4.76 7.26
N SER A 293 18.01 -5.37 7.14
CA SER A 293 17.42 -5.75 5.85
C SER A 293 17.16 -4.54 4.96
N LEU A 294 16.63 -3.45 5.52
CA LEU A 294 16.41 -2.18 4.83
C LEU A 294 17.72 -1.56 4.37
N LYS A 295 18.77 -1.55 5.21
CA LYS A 295 20.10 -1.07 4.82
C LYS A 295 20.69 -1.90 3.67
N ASN A 296 20.55 -3.22 3.74
CA ASN A 296 21.02 -4.13 2.70
C ASN A 296 20.29 -3.87 1.37
N LEU A 297 18.96 -3.73 1.43
CA LEU A 297 18.11 -3.45 0.28
C LEU A 297 18.51 -2.16 -0.44
N VAL A 298 18.63 -1.05 0.31
CA VAL A 298 19.10 0.23 -0.25
C VAL A 298 20.53 0.13 -0.80
N SER A 299 21.41 -0.63 -0.14
CA SER A 299 22.80 -0.77 -0.60
C SER A 299 22.96 -1.62 -1.86
N GLY A 300 22.11 -2.65 -2.03
CA GLY A 300 22.14 -3.55 -3.18
C GLY A 300 21.66 -2.91 -4.47
N TRP A 301 20.85 -1.87 -4.36
CA TRP A 301 20.31 -1.13 -5.51
C TRP A 301 21.13 0.09 -5.94
N ASN A 302 22.19 0.44 -5.20
CA ASN A 302 23.12 1.46 -5.68
C ASN A 302 23.86 0.94 -6.91
N ASP A 303 23.32 1.22 -8.09
CA ASP A 303 24.01 1.08 -9.36
C ASP A 303 25.10 2.17 -9.44
N PRO A 304 26.39 1.81 -9.47
CA PRO A 304 27.47 2.79 -9.63
C PRO A 304 27.43 3.52 -10.98
N ASP A 305 26.69 2.99 -11.96
CA ASP A 305 26.61 3.53 -13.32
C ASP A 305 25.46 4.55 -13.50
N SER A 306 24.52 4.66 -12.54
CA SER A 306 23.46 5.69 -12.55
C SER A 306 23.37 6.50 -11.27
N ASN A 307 23.50 7.82 -11.40
CA ASN A 307 23.29 8.76 -10.29
C ASN A 307 21.83 8.76 -9.81
N LEU A 308 20.86 8.39 -10.66
CA LEU A 308 19.44 8.38 -10.29
C LEU A 308 19.13 7.27 -9.28
N SER A 309 19.62 6.05 -9.51
CA SER A 309 19.43 4.92 -8.57
C SER A 309 19.96 5.28 -7.19
N SER A 310 21.15 5.89 -7.12
CA SER A 310 21.71 6.32 -5.84
C SER A 310 20.89 7.42 -5.15
N LEU A 311 20.34 8.37 -5.90
CA LEU A 311 19.50 9.43 -5.33
C LEU A 311 18.17 8.88 -4.79
N ILE A 312 17.53 7.97 -5.51
CA ILE A 312 16.30 7.33 -5.07
C ILE A 312 16.59 6.46 -3.82
N ALA A 313 17.69 5.69 -3.82
CA ALA A 313 18.11 4.87 -2.69
C ALA A 313 18.30 5.70 -1.42
N GLN A 314 18.95 6.86 -1.53
CA GLN A 314 19.14 7.79 -0.41
C GLN A 314 17.81 8.34 0.12
N ILE A 315 16.85 8.68 -0.76
CA ILE A 315 15.55 9.19 -0.35
C ILE A 315 14.72 8.10 0.32
N MET A 316 14.71 6.89 -0.26
CA MET A 316 14.06 5.71 0.31
C MET A 316 14.56 5.42 1.72
N ALA A 317 15.87 5.46 1.95
CA ALA A 317 16.44 5.23 3.29
C ALA A 317 15.88 6.20 4.34
N VAL A 318 15.64 7.46 3.97
CA VAL A 318 15.07 8.47 4.88
C VAL A 318 13.57 8.22 5.10
N LEU A 319 12.83 7.84 4.08
CA LEU A 319 11.40 7.53 4.17
C LEU A 319 11.14 6.26 5.02
N ILE A 320 11.96 5.23 4.82
CA ILE A 320 11.98 4.00 5.62
C ILE A 320 12.21 4.31 7.10
N GLN A 321 13.16 5.21 7.42
CA GLN A 321 13.43 5.60 8.82
C GLN A 321 12.23 6.29 9.49
N ARG A 322 11.30 6.85 8.71
CA ARG A 322 10.13 7.57 9.20
C ARG A 322 8.85 6.74 9.23
N SER A 323 8.96 5.48 8.86
CA SER A 323 7.86 4.53 8.79
C SER A 323 6.68 4.97 7.90
N GLU A 324 6.96 5.49 6.71
CA GLU A 324 5.90 5.98 5.81
C GLU A 324 5.31 4.85 4.94
N THR A 325 4.64 3.84 5.54
CA THR A 325 4.13 2.63 4.85
C THR A 325 3.21 2.97 3.66
N GLU A 326 2.17 3.78 3.89
CA GLU A 326 1.20 4.18 2.85
C GLU A 326 1.86 4.88 1.66
N PHE A 327 3.00 5.53 1.89
CA PHE A 327 3.75 6.17 0.82
C PHE A 327 4.41 5.13 -0.09
N PHE A 328 5.03 4.08 0.46
CA PHE A 328 5.65 3.03 -0.35
C PHE A 328 4.61 2.26 -1.18
N GLU A 329 3.45 1.96 -0.60
CA GLU A 329 2.34 1.32 -1.31
C GLU A 329 1.80 2.21 -2.44
N LYS A 330 1.63 3.53 -2.20
CA LYS A 330 1.26 4.48 -3.26
C LYS A 330 2.34 4.54 -4.33
N LEU A 331 3.61 4.64 -3.94
CA LEU A 331 4.73 4.77 -4.86
C LEU A 331 4.86 3.55 -5.76
N GLN A 332 4.67 2.34 -5.23
CA GLN A 332 4.64 1.11 -6.01
C GLN A 332 3.54 1.17 -7.07
N ARG A 333 2.30 1.46 -6.66
CA ARG A 333 1.15 1.57 -7.58
C ARG A 333 1.38 2.62 -8.68
N ASP A 334 1.83 3.80 -8.29
CA ASP A 334 2.10 4.90 -9.23
C ASP A 334 3.25 4.57 -10.18
N THR A 335 4.30 3.89 -9.69
CA THR A 335 5.47 3.53 -10.49
C THR A 335 5.11 2.56 -11.61
N ASN A 336 4.22 1.58 -11.34
CA ASN A 336 3.74 0.69 -12.39
C ASN A 336 3.03 1.47 -13.51
N VAL A 337 2.11 2.37 -13.16
CA VAL A 337 1.40 3.22 -14.14
C VAL A 337 2.37 4.09 -14.94
N PHE A 338 3.33 4.73 -14.27
CA PHE A 338 4.32 5.54 -14.97
C PHE A 338 5.25 4.71 -15.88
N TYR A 339 5.55 3.47 -15.51
CA TYR A 339 6.35 2.58 -16.36
C TYR A 339 5.58 2.17 -17.62
N GLU A 340 4.30 1.80 -17.48
CA GLU A 340 3.42 1.50 -18.61
C GLU A 340 3.30 2.69 -19.57
N ILE A 341 3.08 3.90 -19.04
CA ILE A 341 3.06 5.14 -19.83
C ILE A 341 4.40 5.34 -20.55
N ALA A 342 5.53 5.23 -19.84
CA ALA A 342 6.84 5.43 -20.44
C ALA A 342 7.11 4.42 -21.56
N SER A 343 6.71 3.16 -21.36
CA SER A 343 6.85 2.08 -22.33
C SER A 343 5.99 2.31 -23.58
N ASP A 344 4.72 2.70 -23.41
CA ASP A 344 3.82 3.03 -24.53
C ASP A 344 4.34 4.23 -25.35
N LEU A 345 4.71 5.32 -24.67
CA LEU A 345 5.27 6.50 -25.34
C LEU A 345 6.56 6.19 -26.10
N LYS A 346 7.38 5.27 -25.59
CA LYS A 346 8.57 4.77 -26.29
C LYS A 346 8.21 3.89 -27.48
N GLN A 347 7.20 3.02 -27.38
CA GLN A 347 6.68 2.22 -28.50
C GLN A 347 6.15 3.12 -29.63
N LYS A 348 5.59 4.28 -29.29
CA LYS A 348 5.19 5.35 -30.23
C LYS A 348 6.37 6.17 -30.78
N LEU A 349 7.62 5.76 -30.49
CA LEU A 349 8.88 6.35 -30.96
C LEU A 349 9.04 7.83 -30.61
N LEU A 350 8.50 8.26 -29.46
CA LEU A 350 8.69 9.63 -28.99
C LEU A 350 10.13 9.84 -28.47
N PRO A 351 10.74 11.02 -28.70
CA PRO A 351 12.05 11.34 -28.17
C PRO A 351 12.07 11.29 -26.64
N LYS A 352 13.16 10.78 -26.06
CA LYS A 352 13.37 10.68 -24.61
C LYS A 352 13.03 11.96 -23.81
N PRO A 353 13.46 13.17 -24.23
CA PRO A 353 13.11 14.40 -23.51
C PRO A 353 11.60 14.67 -23.48
N LEU A 354 10.89 14.23 -24.52
CA LEU A 354 9.44 14.39 -24.61
C LEU A 354 8.71 13.40 -23.71
N VAL A 355 9.13 12.12 -23.69
CA VAL A 355 8.60 11.10 -22.76
C VAL A 355 8.77 11.59 -21.32
N GLN A 356 9.95 12.10 -20.98
CA GLN A 356 10.22 12.68 -19.67
C GLN A 356 9.33 13.90 -19.38
N ASP A 357 9.13 14.82 -20.33
CA ASP A 357 8.25 15.97 -20.15
C ASP A 357 6.79 15.54 -19.87
N PHE A 358 6.28 14.52 -20.56
CA PHE A 358 4.96 13.95 -20.31
C PHE A 358 4.82 13.41 -18.88
N LEU A 359 5.72 12.51 -18.47
CA LEU A 359 5.73 11.91 -17.13
C LEU A 359 5.81 12.95 -16.02
N LEU A 360 6.68 13.95 -16.17
CA LEU A 360 6.89 15.00 -15.16
C LEU A 360 5.69 15.93 -14.99
N ARG A 361 4.82 16.04 -16.00
CA ARG A 361 3.60 16.86 -15.94
C ARG A 361 2.40 16.11 -15.37
N THR A 362 2.42 14.78 -15.42
CA THR A 362 1.33 13.93 -14.94
C THR A 362 1.39 13.74 -13.45
N GLU A 363 0.24 13.91 -12.80
CA GLU A 363 0.01 13.68 -11.39
C GLU A 363 -1.18 12.73 -11.28
N LEU A 364 -0.93 11.51 -10.79
CA LEU A 364 -1.96 10.50 -10.56
C LEU A 364 -2.73 10.86 -9.30
N VAL A 365 -4.05 11.09 -9.43
CA VAL A 365 -4.87 11.59 -8.33
C VAL A 365 -5.52 10.43 -7.59
N SER A 366 -6.31 9.63 -8.30
CA SER A 366 -6.94 8.43 -7.74
C SER A 366 -7.30 7.43 -8.84
N SER A 367 -7.39 6.17 -8.48
CA SER A 367 -7.95 5.12 -9.33
C SER A 367 -8.36 3.98 -8.42
N ASP A 368 -9.56 3.45 -8.61
CA ASP A 368 -10.03 2.22 -7.96
C ASP A 368 -9.87 0.99 -8.87
N TYR A 369 -9.34 1.16 -10.08
CA TYR A 369 -9.07 0.07 -11.00
C TYR A 369 -7.95 -0.83 -10.47
N ASP A 370 -8.23 -2.13 -10.40
CA ASP A 370 -7.29 -3.21 -10.17
C ASP A 370 -7.56 -4.36 -11.16
N PRO A 371 -6.57 -5.20 -11.54
CA PRO A 371 -6.86 -6.40 -12.34
C PRO A 371 -7.92 -7.31 -11.71
N GLY A 372 -8.10 -7.30 -10.37
CA GLY A 372 -9.20 -8.00 -9.70
C GLY A 372 -10.57 -7.30 -9.82
N SER A 373 -10.59 -5.99 -10.13
CA SER A 373 -11.82 -5.20 -10.37
C SER A 373 -12.51 -5.52 -11.70
N ILE A 374 -12.01 -6.50 -12.45
CA ILE A 374 -12.66 -7.07 -13.63
C ILE A 374 -14.04 -7.66 -13.31
N ALA A 375 -14.27 -8.08 -12.05
CA ALA A 375 -15.59 -8.46 -11.53
C ALA A 375 -16.46 -7.26 -11.13
N ASP A 376 -15.88 -6.06 -11.00
CA ASP A 376 -16.59 -4.85 -10.62
C ASP A 376 -17.41 -4.31 -11.79
N LYS A 377 -18.66 -3.96 -11.52
CA LYS A 377 -19.56 -3.35 -12.52
C LYS A 377 -19.12 -1.96 -12.95
N PHE A 378 -18.23 -1.33 -12.19
CA PHE A 378 -17.77 0.04 -12.40
C PHE A 378 -16.42 0.30 -11.75
N VAL A 379 -15.54 0.98 -12.49
CA VAL A 379 -14.24 1.49 -12.04
C VAL A 379 -14.10 2.94 -12.47
N GLN A 380 -13.39 3.75 -11.70
CA GLN A 380 -13.15 5.17 -11.91
C GLN A 380 -11.67 5.53 -11.71
N GLY A 381 -11.17 6.42 -12.57
CA GLY A 381 -9.82 6.97 -12.49
C GLY A 381 -9.80 8.48 -12.63
N GLU A 382 -8.81 9.12 -12.00
CA GLU A 382 -8.56 10.56 -12.07
C GLU A 382 -7.06 10.84 -12.19
N ALA A 383 -6.70 11.67 -13.17
CA ALA A 383 -5.35 12.16 -13.38
C ALA A 383 -5.35 13.67 -13.66
N SER A 384 -4.26 14.34 -13.31
CA SER A 384 -4.07 15.75 -13.62
C SER A 384 -2.75 16.03 -14.34
N PHE A 385 -2.75 17.06 -15.17
CA PHE A 385 -1.65 17.41 -16.06
C PHE A 385 -1.30 18.87 -15.91
N ARG A 386 -0.03 19.13 -15.59
CA ARG A 386 0.45 20.49 -15.32
C ARG A 386 1.20 21.09 -16.50
N PHE A 387 0.69 22.22 -16.96
CA PHE A 387 1.25 22.98 -18.07
C PHE A 387 1.92 24.27 -17.57
N SER A 388 2.70 24.88 -18.47
CA SER A 388 3.37 26.14 -18.16
C SER A 388 2.39 27.25 -17.75
N GLY A 389 2.83 28.13 -16.85
CA GLY A 389 1.99 29.22 -16.32
C GLY A 389 0.96 28.78 -15.28
N GLY A 390 1.14 27.61 -14.66
CA GLY A 390 0.25 27.10 -13.61
C GLY A 390 -1.09 26.58 -14.12
N LYS A 391 -1.22 26.38 -15.44
CA LYS A 391 -2.41 25.79 -16.05
C LYS A 391 -2.48 24.31 -15.69
N VAL A 392 -3.64 23.85 -15.24
CA VAL A 392 -3.89 22.44 -14.91
C VAL A 392 -5.07 21.95 -15.75
N VAL A 393 -4.92 20.75 -16.30
CA VAL A 393 -6.01 19.96 -16.87
C VAL A 393 -6.26 18.79 -15.94
N THR A 394 -7.51 18.47 -15.66
CA THR A 394 -7.89 17.26 -14.91
C THR A 394 -8.73 16.37 -15.80
N ALA A 395 -8.42 15.08 -15.85
CA ALA A 395 -9.21 14.06 -16.52
C ALA A 395 -9.80 13.12 -15.47
N VAL A 396 -11.09 12.86 -15.56
CA VAL A 396 -11.82 11.88 -14.76
C VAL A 396 -12.47 10.94 -15.75
N GLY A 397 -12.27 9.63 -15.58
CA GLY A 397 -12.89 8.63 -16.41
C GLY A 397 -13.55 7.54 -15.58
N GLY A 398 -14.48 6.82 -16.19
CA GLY A 398 -15.14 5.66 -15.60
C GLY A 398 -15.39 4.57 -16.65
N MET A 399 -15.21 3.31 -16.29
CA MET A 399 -15.55 2.17 -17.15
C MET A 399 -16.62 1.29 -16.50
N HIS A 400 -17.59 0.84 -17.28
CA HIS A 400 -18.68 -0.02 -16.82
C HIS A 400 -18.63 -1.39 -17.48
N GLY A 401 -18.80 -2.44 -16.67
CA GLY A 401 -18.82 -3.85 -17.08
C GLY A 401 -20.10 -4.57 -16.65
N ASP A 402 -20.32 -5.78 -17.19
CA ASP A 402 -21.49 -6.60 -16.86
C ASP A 402 -21.32 -7.47 -15.60
N GLY A 403 -20.09 -7.64 -15.12
CA GLY A 403 -19.71 -8.40 -13.92
C GLY A 403 -19.99 -9.90 -14.01
N ALA A 404 -20.07 -10.48 -15.21
CA ALA A 404 -20.52 -11.87 -15.40
C ALA A 404 -19.48 -12.82 -16.04
N SER A 405 -18.41 -12.32 -16.66
CA SER A 405 -17.31 -13.13 -17.22
C SER A 405 -16.07 -12.26 -17.52
N SER A 406 -14.89 -12.90 -17.72
CA SER A 406 -13.64 -12.28 -18.23
C SER A 406 -13.94 -11.11 -19.19
N PRO A 407 -13.37 -9.92 -18.97
CA PRO A 407 -14.10 -8.66 -19.07
C PRO A 407 -14.50 -8.31 -20.50
N SER A 408 -15.74 -7.85 -20.65
CA SER A 408 -16.12 -6.95 -21.74
C SER A 408 -16.57 -5.62 -21.12
N TRP A 409 -15.65 -4.68 -20.96
CA TRP A 409 -16.00 -3.29 -20.67
C TRP A 409 -16.98 -2.83 -21.76
N SER A 410 -18.16 -2.39 -21.35
CA SER A 410 -19.23 -2.05 -22.27
C SER A 410 -19.43 -0.56 -22.42
N GLU A 411 -19.00 0.27 -21.47
CA GLU A 411 -19.17 1.72 -21.52
C GLU A 411 -17.93 2.42 -20.92
N LEU A 412 -17.53 3.53 -21.55
CA LEU A 412 -16.45 4.41 -21.10
C LEU A 412 -16.98 5.85 -21.00
N GLU A 413 -16.80 6.47 -19.84
CA GLU A 413 -17.06 7.88 -19.58
C GLU A 413 -15.73 8.62 -19.46
N LEU A 414 -15.60 9.80 -20.07
CA LEU A 414 -14.42 10.66 -19.92
C LEU A 414 -14.84 12.13 -19.81
N THR A 415 -14.49 12.75 -18.68
CA THR A 415 -14.65 14.19 -18.45
C THR A 415 -13.30 14.85 -18.30
N VAL A 416 -13.04 15.88 -19.10
CA VAL A 416 -11.80 16.67 -19.02
C VAL A 416 -12.10 18.12 -18.65
N THR A 417 -11.51 18.58 -17.55
CA THR A 417 -11.57 19.97 -17.10
C THR A 417 -10.38 20.76 -17.63
N LEU A 418 -10.64 21.76 -18.49
CA LEU A 418 -9.64 22.65 -19.05
C LEU A 418 -9.18 23.74 -18.06
N PRO A 419 -8.04 24.41 -18.31
CA PRO A 419 -7.61 25.57 -17.54
C PRO A 419 -8.67 26.67 -17.61
N GLY A 420 -9.24 27.04 -16.45
CA GLY A 420 -10.37 27.98 -16.37
C GLY A 420 -11.73 27.33 -16.10
N GLY A 421 -11.79 26.01 -15.91
CA GLY A 421 -12.96 25.29 -15.41
C GLY A 421 -13.98 24.89 -16.49
N LYS A 422 -13.65 25.05 -17.78
CA LYS A 422 -14.50 24.53 -18.86
C LYS A 422 -14.41 23.02 -18.89
N LEU A 423 -15.56 22.34 -18.84
CA LEU A 423 -15.68 20.89 -18.94
C LEU A 423 -15.81 20.46 -20.41
N LEU A 424 -15.15 19.36 -20.75
CA LEU A 424 -15.30 18.58 -21.97
C LEU A 424 -15.84 17.22 -21.53
N GLU A 425 -17.12 16.98 -21.74
CA GLU A 425 -17.78 15.71 -21.41
C GLU A 425 -17.83 14.88 -22.69
N LEU A 426 -17.10 13.77 -22.73
CA LEU A 426 -17.17 12.80 -23.81
C LEU A 426 -18.20 11.75 -23.36
N ASP A 427 -19.38 11.82 -24.00
CA ASP A 427 -20.65 11.25 -23.53
C ASP A 427 -20.65 9.71 -23.46
N ALA A 428 -21.39 9.22 -22.44
CA ALA A 428 -21.34 7.93 -21.76
C ALA A 428 -21.91 6.70 -22.52
N THR A 429 -22.12 6.79 -23.84
CA THR A 429 -22.69 5.67 -24.63
C THR A 429 -21.67 4.98 -25.51
N CYS A 430 -20.38 5.16 -25.24
CA CYS A 430 -19.31 4.49 -25.96
C CYS A 430 -19.39 2.98 -25.72
N ARG A 431 -20.23 2.31 -26.52
CA ARG A 431 -20.48 0.89 -26.44
C ARG A 431 -19.51 0.15 -27.32
N TYR A 432 -18.86 -0.86 -26.74
CA TYR A 432 -18.09 -1.86 -27.47
C TYR A 432 -18.90 -2.26 -28.72
N TRP A 433 -18.35 -1.96 -29.92
CA TRP A 433 -18.91 -2.18 -31.27
C TRP A 433 -19.91 -1.19 -31.90
N SER A 434 -20.36 -0.09 -31.28
CA SER A 434 -21.37 0.80 -31.90
C SER A 434 -21.03 2.28 -32.03
N GLU A 435 -20.35 2.90 -31.07
CA GLU A 435 -20.06 4.35 -31.09
C GLU A 435 -18.66 4.63 -30.53
N PRO A 436 -17.66 4.97 -31.36
CA PRO A 436 -16.30 5.26 -30.89
C PRO A 436 -16.28 6.57 -30.08
N LEU A 437 -15.29 6.70 -29.19
CA LEU A 437 -15.09 7.90 -28.39
C LEU A 437 -14.91 9.13 -29.30
N GLN A 438 -15.59 10.24 -28.99
CA GLN A 438 -15.50 11.50 -29.76
C GLN A 438 -14.18 12.24 -29.47
N VAL A 439 -13.06 11.63 -29.86
CA VAL A 439 -11.72 12.11 -29.54
C VAL A 439 -11.46 13.54 -30.03
N GLU A 440 -12.13 14.00 -31.10
CA GLU A 440 -12.01 15.36 -31.62
C GLU A 440 -12.38 16.43 -30.58
N MET A 441 -13.22 16.09 -29.59
CA MET A 441 -13.54 16.99 -28.48
C MET A 441 -12.31 17.32 -27.62
N LEU A 442 -11.27 16.49 -27.66
CA LEU A 442 -10.00 16.69 -26.96
C LEU A 442 -9.04 17.62 -27.69
N SER A 443 -9.37 18.12 -28.89
CA SER A 443 -8.56 19.10 -29.62
C SER A 443 -7.99 20.24 -28.74
N PRO A 444 -8.76 20.89 -27.84
CA PRO A 444 -8.23 21.92 -26.95
C PRO A 444 -7.16 21.40 -25.97
N VAL A 445 -7.24 20.15 -25.55
CA VAL A 445 -6.27 19.47 -24.67
C VAL A 445 -5.03 19.11 -25.48
N THR A 446 -5.21 18.55 -26.68
CA THR A 446 -4.12 18.25 -27.63
C THR A 446 -3.31 19.50 -27.97
N GLU A 447 -3.97 20.65 -28.16
CA GLU A 447 -3.29 21.93 -28.38
C GLU A 447 -2.40 22.35 -27.18
N LEU A 448 -2.84 22.11 -25.94
CA LEU A 448 -2.05 22.41 -24.74
C LEU A 448 -0.82 21.50 -24.64
N PHE A 449 -0.98 20.21 -24.93
CA PHE A 449 0.14 19.29 -25.03
C PHE A 449 1.10 19.70 -26.16
N GLN A 450 0.60 19.99 -27.36
CA GLN A 450 1.42 20.42 -28.49
C GLN A 450 2.20 21.70 -28.20
N GLN A 451 1.60 22.69 -27.53
CA GLN A 451 2.31 23.91 -27.09
C GLN A 451 3.49 23.58 -26.17
N SER A 452 3.32 22.58 -25.31
CA SER A 452 4.37 22.15 -24.38
C SER A 452 5.47 21.37 -25.10
N VAL A 453 5.10 20.49 -26.04
CA VAL A 453 6.04 19.78 -26.92
C VAL A 453 6.89 20.77 -27.71
N ASN A 454 6.26 21.75 -28.35
CA ASN A 454 6.96 22.78 -29.13
C ASN A 454 7.98 23.57 -28.30
N LYS A 455 7.67 23.80 -27.02
CA LYS A 455 8.56 24.49 -26.09
C LYS A 455 9.67 23.58 -25.57
N CYS A 456 9.36 22.33 -25.25
CA CYS A 456 10.33 21.33 -24.77
C CYS A 456 11.40 21.05 -25.85
N MET A 457 10.98 21.00 -27.11
CA MET A 457 11.81 20.71 -28.27
C MET A 457 12.19 21.97 -29.07
N GLU A 458 12.27 23.13 -28.41
CA GLU A 458 12.64 24.37 -29.09
C GLU A 458 14.06 24.26 -29.66
N GLY A 459 14.18 24.40 -30.98
CA GLY A 459 15.46 24.28 -31.70
C GLY A 459 15.70 22.92 -32.35
N GLU A 460 14.82 21.93 -32.15
CA GLU A 460 14.88 20.64 -32.84
C GLU A 460 14.38 20.75 -34.29
N GLU A 461 14.99 20.00 -35.20
CA GLU A 461 14.64 20.00 -36.64
C GLU A 461 13.27 19.35 -36.90
N HIS A 462 12.91 18.35 -36.09
CA HIS A 462 11.64 17.64 -36.19
C HIS A 462 10.93 17.60 -34.83
N ILE A 463 9.81 18.31 -34.73
CA ILE A 463 8.95 18.30 -33.55
C ILE A 463 7.72 17.42 -33.86
N PRO A 464 7.48 16.35 -33.08
CA PRO A 464 6.31 15.49 -33.27
C PRO A 464 5.00 16.28 -33.20
N LYS A 465 4.07 15.96 -34.11
CA LYS A 465 2.71 16.48 -34.09
C LYS A 465 1.80 15.48 -33.41
N LEU A 466 1.18 15.90 -32.31
CA LEU A 466 0.22 15.10 -31.56
C LEU A 466 -1.15 15.16 -32.23
N GLY A 467 -1.87 14.04 -32.20
CA GLY A 467 -3.26 13.94 -32.63
C GLY A 467 -4.19 13.67 -31.45
N ASP A 468 -5.48 13.90 -31.65
CA ASP A 468 -6.47 13.75 -30.58
C ASP A 468 -6.59 12.30 -30.08
N HIS A 469 -6.38 11.31 -30.95
CA HIS A 469 -6.29 9.89 -30.56
C HIS A 469 -5.10 9.61 -29.62
N PHE A 470 -3.95 10.24 -29.87
CA PHE A 470 -2.81 10.14 -28.99
C PHE A 470 -3.14 10.71 -27.61
N THR A 471 -3.77 11.89 -27.58
CA THR A 471 -4.20 12.52 -26.33
C THR A 471 -5.19 11.62 -25.58
N ALA A 472 -6.18 11.06 -26.26
CA ALA A 472 -7.16 10.15 -25.64
C ALA A 472 -6.47 8.93 -24.99
N SER A 473 -5.66 8.19 -25.75
CA SER A 473 -4.88 7.05 -25.23
C SER A 473 -4.01 7.44 -24.04
N TYR A 474 -3.30 8.57 -24.12
CA TYR A 474 -2.46 9.05 -23.03
C TYR A 474 -3.25 9.37 -21.75
N LEU A 475 -4.44 9.97 -21.88
CA LEU A 475 -5.31 10.26 -20.74
C LEU A 475 -5.81 8.98 -20.07
N LEU A 476 -6.21 7.98 -20.85
CA LEU A 476 -6.75 6.72 -20.32
C LEU A 476 -5.67 5.89 -19.61
N HIS A 477 -4.45 5.80 -20.17
CA HIS A 477 -3.32 5.18 -19.48
C HIS A 477 -2.99 5.89 -18.16
N ALA A 478 -3.03 7.22 -18.13
CA ALA A 478 -2.80 7.98 -16.90
C ALA A 478 -3.88 7.76 -15.83
N MET A 479 -5.07 7.30 -16.20
CA MET A 479 -6.15 6.94 -15.27
C MET A 479 -6.15 5.46 -14.87
N LYS A 480 -5.13 4.70 -15.31
CA LYS A 480 -4.94 3.27 -15.04
C LYS A 480 -6.00 2.36 -15.68
N PHE A 481 -6.51 2.71 -16.87
CA PHE A 481 -7.51 1.89 -17.58
C PHE A 481 -6.92 0.78 -18.48
N GLY A 482 -5.60 0.54 -18.41
CA GLY A 482 -4.94 -0.60 -19.05
C GLY A 482 -4.65 -0.40 -20.54
N ARG A 483 -4.65 -1.50 -21.30
CA ARG A 483 -4.65 -1.53 -22.80
C ARG A 483 -5.99 -2.01 -23.37
N GLU A 484 -6.89 -2.49 -22.52
CA GLU A 484 -8.22 -2.98 -22.92
C GLU A 484 -9.11 -1.83 -23.39
N ASP A 485 -8.79 -0.62 -22.96
CA ASP A 485 -9.37 0.68 -23.28
C ASP A 485 -9.04 1.19 -24.69
N GLU A 486 -7.94 0.74 -25.30
CA GLU A 486 -7.62 1.04 -26.71
C GLU A 486 -8.70 0.57 -27.68
N THR A 487 -9.58 -0.34 -27.24
CA THR A 487 -10.71 -0.82 -28.05
C THR A 487 -11.87 0.19 -28.17
N PHE A 488 -11.88 1.25 -27.34
CA PHE A 488 -12.85 2.35 -27.40
C PHE A 488 -12.38 3.56 -28.23
N LEU A 489 -11.09 3.57 -28.62
CA LEU A 489 -10.45 4.58 -29.48
C LEU A 489 -10.52 4.16 -30.95
#